data_AF-A0A9E2A469-F1
#
_entry.id   AF-A0A9E2A469-F1
#
_cell.length_a   1.000
_cell.length_b   1.000
_cell.length_c   1.000
_cell.angle_alpha   90.00
_cell.angle_beta   90.00
_cell.angle_gamma   90.00
#
_symmetry.space_group_name_H-M   'P 1'
#
loop_
_entity.id
_entity.type
_entity.pdbx_description
1 polymer ?
#
loop_
_entity_poly.entity_id
_entity_poly.type
_entity_poly.pdbx_seq_one_letter_code
_entity_poly.pdbx_strand_id
1 'polypeptide(L)'
;MKTIYKAAVVLGSAALLAACSPGMYTGGGWAESAGAVDQKASFSFSVESCSAGYMGHFSLNDEGWDIPVEISGHVLDFGELGDFGDNCNFYALLEYSSANPDYPGEGHAVVCFGNDSEAAQASMHGNIWVTVQSGPFEAYENYGPIYSSIQSHQCDT
;
A
#
# COMPACT_ATOMS: atom_id res chain seq x y z
N MET A 1 -36.34 49.25 -41.03
CA MET A 1 -35.16 49.38 -40.14
C MET A 1 -35.38 48.42 -38.97
N LYS A 2 -34.56 47.36 -38.87
CA LYS A 2 -33.54 47.12 -37.82
C LYS A 2 -34.21 46.78 -36.45
N THR A 3 -33.98 45.66 -35.76
CA THR A 3 -32.82 44.76 -35.68
C THR A 3 -33.27 43.45 -35.01
N ILE A 4 -32.88 42.29 -35.55
CA ILE A 4 -33.07 40.98 -34.92
C ILE A 4 -31.81 40.71 -34.06
N TYR A 5 -31.97 40.61 -32.74
CA TYR A 5 -30.89 40.25 -31.83
C TYR A 5 -30.66 38.74 -31.87
N LYS A 6 -29.52 38.31 -32.42
CA LYS A 6 -29.04 36.93 -32.34
C LYS A 6 -28.42 36.72 -30.96
N ALA A 7 -29.10 35.97 -30.09
CA ALA A 7 -28.51 35.50 -28.84
C ALA A 7 -27.54 34.35 -29.17
N ALA A 8 -26.24 34.61 -29.02
CA ALA A 8 -25.22 33.57 -29.05
C ALA A 8 -25.10 32.98 -27.64
N VAL A 9 -25.63 31.78 -27.43
CA VAL A 9 -25.40 31.00 -26.22
C VAL A 9 -24.03 30.33 -26.37
N VAL A 10 -23.05 30.84 -25.65
CA VAL A 10 -21.71 30.25 -25.55
C VAL A 10 -21.82 29.02 -24.66
N LEU A 11 -21.75 27.83 -25.27
CA LEU A 11 -21.57 26.56 -24.57
C LEU A 11 -20.16 26.55 -23.96
N GLY A 12 -20.05 26.95 -22.70
CA GLY A 12 -18.81 26.83 -21.93
C GLY A 12 -18.54 25.35 -21.64
N SER A 13 -17.47 24.83 -22.23
CA SER A 13 -16.93 23.50 -21.90
C SER A 13 -16.44 23.51 -20.45
N ALA A 14 -17.14 22.79 -19.57
CA ALA A 14 -16.63 22.45 -18.25
C ALA A 14 -15.49 21.45 -18.44
N ALA A 15 -14.24 21.92 -18.35
CA ALA A 15 -13.10 21.04 -18.20
C ALA A 15 -13.22 20.38 -16.82
N LEU A 16 -13.58 19.09 -16.81
CA LEU A 16 -13.44 18.23 -15.64
C LEU A 16 -11.95 18.22 -15.28
N LEU A 17 -11.58 18.96 -14.23
CA LEU A 17 -10.33 18.74 -13.52
C LEU A 17 -10.47 17.37 -12.84
N ALA A 18 -10.08 16.30 -13.54
CA ALA A 18 -9.81 15.03 -12.91
C ALA A 18 -8.67 15.28 -11.93
N ALA A 19 -9.00 15.42 -10.65
CA ALA A 19 -8.02 15.38 -9.58
C ALA A 19 -7.32 14.02 -9.72
N CYS A 20 -6.07 14.03 -10.19
CA CYS A 20 -5.26 12.82 -10.25
C CYS A 20 -5.00 12.40 -8.81
N SER A 21 -5.74 11.38 -8.35
CA SER A 21 -5.39 10.67 -7.12
C SER A 21 -3.96 10.11 -7.29
N PRO A 22 -3.09 10.14 -6.27
CA PRO A 22 -1.80 9.49 -6.34
C PRO A 22 -1.99 8.02 -6.70
N GLY A 23 -1.51 7.64 -7.87
CA GLY A 23 -1.65 6.28 -8.39
C GLY A 23 -0.35 5.49 -8.34
N MET A 24 0.67 5.97 -7.61
CA MET A 24 1.84 5.16 -7.30
C MET A 24 2.27 5.39 -5.85
N TYR A 25 2.57 4.29 -5.15
CA TYR A 25 3.05 4.28 -3.78
C TYR A 25 4.30 3.43 -3.70
N THR A 26 5.34 3.96 -3.04
CA THR A 26 6.59 3.24 -2.82
C THR A 26 7.03 3.46 -1.39
N GLY A 27 7.70 2.47 -0.83
CA GLY A 27 8.26 2.60 0.50
C GLY A 27 8.97 1.33 0.93
N GLY A 28 9.42 1.36 2.17
CA GLY A 28 10.17 0.28 2.76
C GLY A 28 10.99 0.81 3.91
N GLY A 29 11.50 -0.08 4.74
CA GLY A 29 12.15 0.29 5.98
C GLY A 29 12.22 -0.92 6.90
N TRP A 30 12.07 -0.64 8.19
CA TRP A 30 11.96 -1.68 9.18
C TRP A 30 10.86 -1.36 10.20
N ALA A 31 10.31 -2.42 10.76
CA ALA A 31 9.48 -2.44 11.96
C ALA A 31 10.14 -3.34 13.01
N GLU A 32 9.66 -3.32 14.24
CA GLU A 32 10.05 -4.33 15.23
C GLU A 32 9.67 -5.73 14.72
N SER A 33 10.48 -6.73 15.04
CA SER A 33 10.16 -8.12 14.76
C SER A 33 8.92 -8.55 15.54
N ALA A 34 8.11 -9.42 14.95
CA ALA A 34 6.94 -9.95 15.60
C ALA A 34 7.25 -10.99 16.69
N GLY A 35 8.42 -11.64 16.64
CA GLY A 35 8.78 -12.74 17.54
C GLY A 35 9.92 -12.45 18.52
N ALA A 36 10.75 -11.44 18.25
CA ALA A 36 11.92 -11.16 19.08
C ALA A 36 12.06 -9.68 19.42
N VAL A 37 12.26 -9.42 20.73
CA VAL A 37 12.59 -8.09 21.25
C VAL A 37 13.95 -7.66 20.69
N ASP A 38 14.09 -6.39 20.32
CA ASP A 38 15.30 -5.77 19.76
C ASP A 38 15.74 -6.32 18.39
N GLN A 39 14.90 -7.10 17.72
CA GLN A 39 15.11 -7.52 16.33
C GLN A 39 14.20 -6.74 15.38
N LYS A 40 14.60 -6.68 14.11
CA LYS A 40 13.94 -5.87 13.10
C LYS A 40 13.40 -6.73 11.97
N ALA A 41 12.15 -6.49 11.61
CA ALA A 41 11.57 -6.97 10.38
C ALA A 41 11.78 -5.90 9.29
N SER A 42 12.48 -6.24 8.20
CA SER A 42 12.66 -5.33 7.07
C SER A 42 11.58 -5.58 6.01
N PHE A 43 11.09 -4.53 5.37
CA PHE A 43 10.12 -4.67 4.29
C PHE A 43 10.34 -3.63 3.19
N SER A 44 9.85 -3.93 2.00
CA SER A 44 9.73 -2.94 0.92
C SER A 44 8.46 -3.18 0.11
N PHE A 45 7.93 -2.13 -0.48
CA PHE A 45 6.77 -2.22 -1.34
C PHE A 45 6.78 -1.17 -2.45
N SER A 46 6.14 -1.52 -3.55
CA SER A 46 5.85 -0.63 -4.67
C SER A 46 4.50 -1.03 -5.23
N VAL A 47 3.60 -0.08 -5.43
CA VAL A 47 2.29 -0.27 -6.05
C VAL A 47 2.06 0.85 -7.05
N GLU A 48 1.55 0.50 -8.21
CA GLU A 48 1.10 1.38 -9.26
C GLU A 48 -0.34 1.02 -9.65
N SER A 49 -1.23 2.00 -9.63
CA SER A 49 -2.64 1.94 -10.00
C SER A 49 -2.98 2.99 -11.08
N CYS A 50 -2.00 3.37 -11.90
CA CYS A 50 -2.14 4.42 -12.91
C CYS A 50 -2.92 4.00 -14.16
N SER A 51 -3.16 2.70 -14.33
CA SER A 51 -3.86 2.13 -15.48
C SER A 51 -5.04 1.26 -15.02
N ALA A 52 -5.69 0.53 -15.94
CA ALA A 52 -6.86 -0.31 -15.65
C ALA A 52 -6.58 -1.55 -14.76
N GLY A 53 -5.48 -1.55 -13.99
CA GLY A 53 -5.08 -2.61 -13.08
C GLY A 53 -4.03 -2.15 -12.09
N TYR A 54 -3.66 -3.06 -11.20
CA TYR A 54 -2.62 -2.86 -10.20
C TYR A 54 -1.37 -3.63 -10.59
N MET A 55 -0.23 -2.97 -10.50
CA MET A 55 1.07 -3.61 -10.57
C MET A 55 1.81 -3.30 -9.28
N GLY A 56 2.32 -4.30 -8.61
CA GLY A 56 3.06 -4.05 -7.39
C GLY A 56 3.79 -5.25 -6.87
N HIS A 57 4.72 -4.95 -5.97
CA HIS A 57 5.54 -5.93 -5.32
C HIS A 57 5.66 -5.58 -3.85
N PHE A 58 5.69 -6.61 -3.00
CA PHE A 58 5.94 -6.50 -1.58
C PHE A 58 6.98 -7.53 -1.17
N SER A 59 7.87 -7.14 -0.27
CA SER A 59 8.81 -8.06 0.38
C SER A 59 8.86 -7.79 1.87
N LEU A 60 9.06 -8.86 2.64
CA LEU A 60 9.25 -8.82 4.08
C LEU A 60 10.27 -9.89 4.46
N ASN A 61 11.21 -9.50 5.33
CA ASN A 61 12.12 -10.42 6.01
C ASN A 61 12.05 -10.16 7.52
N ASP A 62 11.62 -11.14 8.29
CA ASP A 62 11.62 -11.13 9.76
C ASP A 62 12.35 -12.37 10.28
N GLU A 63 13.62 -12.20 10.65
CA GLU A 63 14.47 -13.25 11.22
C GLU A 63 14.16 -13.53 12.70
N GLY A 64 13.41 -12.64 13.36
CA GLY A 64 13.14 -12.73 14.79
C GLY A 64 11.87 -13.52 15.14
N TRP A 65 11.09 -13.94 14.15
CA TRP A 65 9.97 -14.85 14.35
C TRP A 65 10.46 -16.29 14.65
N ASP A 66 9.59 -17.13 15.25
CA ASP A 66 9.90 -18.53 15.60
C ASP A 66 10.49 -19.32 14.42
N ILE A 67 10.06 -18.98 13.20
CA ILE A 67 10.62 -19.41 11.92
C ILE A 67 10.94 -18.15 11.10
N PRO A 68 12.14 -18.00 10.50
CA PRO A 68 12.44 -16.82 9.70
C PRO A 68 11.42 -16.63 8.57
N VAL A 69 10.73 -15.49 8.57
CA VAL A 69 9.69 -15.18 7.60
C VAL A 69 10.32 -14.44 6.43
N GLU A 70 10.31 -15.05 5.26
CA GLU A 70 10.81 -14.46 4.01
C GLU A 70 9.71 -14.44 2.96
N ILE A 71 9.01 -13.32 2.85
CA ILE A 71 7.88 -13.12 1.92
C ILE A 71 8.34 -12.28 0.75
N SER A 72 8.04 -12.72 -0.47
CA SER A 72 8.20 -11.95 -1.70
C SER A 72 7.00 -12.19 -2.60
N GLY A 73 6.25 -11.15 -2.92
CA GLY A 73 4.93 -11.30 -3.53
C GLY A 73 4.50 -10.15 -4.41
N HIS A 74 3.49 -10.42 -5.24
CA HIS A 74 2.89 -9.44 -6.13
C HIS A 74 1.55 -8.96 -5.55
N VAL A 75 1.22 -7.71 -5.86
CA VAL A 75 0.00 -7.06 -5.37
C VAL A 75 -1.16 -7.44 -6.28
N LEU A 76 -2.16 -8.11 -5.70
CA LEU A 76 -3.40 -8.51 -6.36
C LEU A 76 -4.45 -7.40 -6.36
N ASP A 77 -4.52 -6.68 -5.24
CA ASP A 77 -5.49 -5.62 -5.03
C ASP A 77 -4.90 -4.53 -4.13
N PHE A 78 -5.32 -3.30 -4.37
CA PHE A 78 -4.86 -2.13 -3.63
C PHE A 78 -5.97 -1.10 -3.54
N GLY A 79 -6.15 -0.51 -2.37
CA GLY A 79 -7.16 0.53 -2.19
C GLY A 79 -7.11 1.22 -0.84
N GLU A 80 -8.02 2.18 -0.66
CA GLU A 80 -8.31 2.81 0.63
C GLU A 80 -9.39 2.01 1.34
N LEU A 81 -9.29 1.88 2.67
CA LEU A 81 -10.21 1.03 3.42
C LEU A 81 -11.17 1.82 4.28
N GLY A 82 -12.41 1.86 3.83
CA GLY A 82 -13.55 1.90 4.74
C GLY A 82 -13.79 0.56 5.47
N ASP A 83 -13.18 -0.55 5.02
CA ASP A 83 -13.62 -1.91 5.40
C ASP A 83 -12.69 -2.72 6.34
N PHE A 84 -11.43 -2.32 6.60
CA PHE A 84 -10.56 -3.03 7.59
C PHE A 84 -10.33 -2.20 8.87
N GLY A 85 -11.15 -1.17 9.08
CA GLY A 85 -11.16 -0.33 10.27
C GLY A 85 -10.31 0.94 10.16
N ASP A 86 -10.57 1.87 11.10
CA ASP A 86 -10.10 3.27 11.06
C ASP A 86 -8.59 3.47 11.09
N ASN A 87 -7.80 2.40 11.30
CA ASN A 87 -6.35 2.46 11.43
C ASN A 87 -5.61 2.12 10.13
N CYS A 88 -6.34 1.80 9.05
CA CYS A 88 -5.77 1.48 7.76
C CYS A 88 -6.05 2.56 6.72
N ASN A 89 -5.04 3.34 6.34
CA ASN A 89 -5.21 4.35 5.29
C ASN A 89 -5.34 3.67 3.92
N PHE A 90 -4.49 2.68 3.65
CA PHE A 90 -4.55 1.87 2.44
C PHE A 90 -4.00 0.46 2.69
N TYR A 91 -4.40 -0.49 1.83
CA TYR A 91 -3.95 -1.87 1.88
C TYR A 91 -3.39 -2.34 0.54
N ALA A 92 -2.60 -3.41 0.63
CA ALA A 92 -2.25 -4.28 -0.47
C ALA A 92 -2.62 -5.73 -0.10
N LEU A 93 -3.46 -6.35 -0.92
CA LEU A 93 -3.62 -7.80 -0.93
C LEU A 93 -2.52 -8.41 -1.79
N LEU A 94 -1.84 -9.42 -1.27
CA LEU A 94 -0.68 -10.02 -1.89
C LEU A 94 -0.89 -11.50 -2.13
N GLU A 95 -0.35 -11.99 -3.24
CA GLU A 95 0.06 -13.38 -3.39
C GLU A 95 1.59 -13.43 -3.31
N TYR A 96 2.12 -14.28 -2.43
CA TYR A 96 3.55 -14.37 -2.14
C TYR A 96 4.10 -15.76 -2.32
N SER A 97 5.42 -15.82 -2.52
CA SER A 97 6.23 -17.02 -2.42
C SER A 97 7.24 -16.84 -1.27
N SER A 98 7.46 -17.93 -0.53
CA SER A 98 8.49 -18.00 0.50
C SER A 98 9.86 -18.24 -0.11
N ALA A 99 10.82 -17.38 0.22
CA ALA A 99 12.23 -17.59 -0.15
C ALA A 99 12.98 -18.47 0.87
N ASN A 100 12.38 -18.75 2.03
CA ASN A 100 12.97 -19.59 3.06
C ASN A 100 13.04 -21.06 2.58
N PRO A 101 14.24 -21.66 2.43
CA PRO A 101 14.40 -23.02 1.91
C PRO A 101 13.85 -24.11 2.85
N ASP A 102 13.73 -23.83 4.15
CA ASP A 102 13.18 -24.75 5.13
C ASP A 102 11.63 -24.68 5.18
N TYR A 103 11.06 -23.58 4.70
CA TYR A 103 9.61 -23.33 4.66
C TYR A 103 9.16 -22.85 3.27
N PRO A 104 9.38 -23.66 2.21
CA PRO A 104 8.99 -23.27 0.87
C PRO A 104 7.47 -23.32 0.70
N GLY A 105 6.93 -22.43 -0.13
CA GLY A 105 5.51 -22.45 -0.46
C GLY A 105 5.01 -21.10 -0.96
N GLU A 106 3.74 -21.07 -1.30
CA GLU A 106 3.02 -19.87 -1.73
C GLU A 106 1.88 -19.58 -0.76
N GLY A 107 1.42 -18.34 -0.72
CA GLY A 107 0.33 -17.94 0.16
C GLY A 107 -0.21 -16.56 -0.13
N HIS A 108 -1.15 -16.13 0.71
CA HIS A 108 -1.75 -14.80 0.64
C HIS A 108 -1.45 -14.02 1.91
N ALA A 109 -1.26 -12.72 1.75
CA ALA A 109 -1.07 -11.80 2.86
C ALA A 109 -1.83 -10.50 2.59
N VAL A 110 -2.24 -9.84 3.66
CA VAL A 110 -2.74 -8.47 3.62
C VAL A 110 -1.73 -7.60 4.33
N VAL A 111 -1.35 -6.50 3.67
CA VAL A 111 -0.52 -5.47 4.26
C VAL A 111 -1.33 -4.20 4.31
N CYS A 112 -1.41 -3.62 5.49
CA CYS A 112 -2.08 -2.37 5.76
C CYS A 112 -1.05 -1.32 6.17
N PHE A 113 -1.22 -0.11 5.65
CA PHE A 113 -0.42 1.06 5.97
C PHE A 113 -1.33 2.13 6.56
N GLY A 114 -1.02 2.58 7.77
CA GLY A 114 -1.83 3.54 8.52
C GLY A 114 -0.98 4.65 9.12
N ASN A 115 -1.63 5.72 9.59
CA ASN A 115 -1.00 6.73 10.43
C ASN A 115 -1.80 6.79 11.74
N ASP A 116 -1.12 6.86 12.86
CA ASP A 116 -1.66 7.01 14.22
C ASP A 116 -2.07 8.46 14.54
N SER A 117 -1.94 9.40 13.60
CA SER A 117 -2.48 10.76 13.75
C SER A 117 -2.70 11.49 12.42
N GLU A 118 -3.72 12.38 12.39
CA GLU A 118 -4.08 13.29 11.30
C GLU A 118 -2.93 14.21 10.80
N ALA A 119 -1.77 14.24 11.47
CA ALA A 119 -0.66 15.17 11.19
C ALA A 119 0.30 14.71 10.06
N ALA A 120 0.14 13.50 9.51
CA ALA A 120 1.16 12.81 8.72
C ALA A 120 1.04 12.92 7.18
N GLN A 121 0.42 13.98 6.65
CA GLN A 121 0.33 14.15 5.19
C GLN A 121 1.65 14.57 4.50
N ALA A 122 2.70 14.93 5.25
CA ALA A 122 3.98 15.39 4.67
C ALA A 122 5.20 14.51 5.03
N SER A 123 5.07 13.59 5.98
CA SER A 123 6.12 12.68 6.45
C SER A 123 5.42 11.52 7.15
N MET A 124 5.13 10.45 6.41
CA MET A 124 4.49 9.25 6.94
C MET A 124 5.48 8.45 7.78
N HIS A 125 5.70 8.88 9.03
CA HIS A 125 6.02 7.94 10.10
C HIS A 125 4.73 7.15 10.37
N GLY A 126 4.47 6.15 9.52
CA GLY A 126 3.24 5.35 9.56
C GLY A 126 3.41 4.09 10.40
N ASN A 127 2.31 3.37 10.58
CA ASN A 127 2.29 2.00 11.05
C ASN A 127 2.14 1.04 9.87
N ILE A 128 2.77 -0.13 9.98
CA ILE A 128 2.52 -1.27 9.11
C ILE A 128 1.79 -2.33 9.91
N TRP A 129 0.82 -2.99 9.28
CA TRP A 129 0.23 -4.22 9.75
C TRP A 129 0.31 -5.26 8.64
N VAL A 130 1.08 -6.33 8.87
CA VAL A 130 1.14 -7.50 7.99
C VAL A 130 0.39 -8.65 8.64
N THR A 131 -0.53 -9.26 7.89
CA THR A 131 -1.23 -10.49 8.30
C THR A 131 -1.11 -11.52 7.18
N VAL A 132 -0.53 -12.68 7.49
CA VAL A 132 -0.45 -13.81 6.55
C VAL A 132 -1.68 -14.69 6.72
N GLN A 133 -2.49 -14.77 5.67
CA GLN A 133 -3.77 -15.48 5.66
C GLN A 133 -3.65 -16.94 5.25
N SER A 134 -2.61 -17.29 4.48
CA SER A 134 -2.36 -18.67 4.06
C SER A 134 -0.89 -18.89 3.72
N GLY A 135 -0.49 -20.16 3.60
CA GLY A 135 0.85 -20.57 3.16
C GLY A 135 1.78 -20.97 4.31
N PRO A 136 3.09 -21.05 4.08
CA PRO A 136 4.05 -21.57 5.07
C PRO A 136 4.14 -20.73 6.35
N PHE A 137 3.76 -19.46 6.28
CA PHE A 137 3.79 -18.52 7.41
C PHE A 137 2.38 -18.15 7.90
N GLU A 138 1.37 -19.00 7.68
CA GLU A 138 0.01 -18.78 8.19
C GLU A 138 0.04 -18.43 9.69
N ALA A 139 -0.77 -17.43 10.06
CA ALA A 139 -0.83 -16.82 11.40
C ALA A 139 0.34 -15.91 11.79
N TYR A 140 1.30 -15.64 10.89
CA TYR A 140 2.23 -14.52 11.10
C TYR A 140 1.46 -13.20 11.08
N GLU A 141 1.64 -12.42 12.14
CA GLU A 141 1.11 -11.07 12.28
C GLU A 141 2.23 -10.16 12.80
N ASN A 142 2.46 -9.03 12.12
CA ASN A 142 3.37 -8.00 12.59
C ASN A 142 2.67 -6.64 12.51
N TYR A 143 2.62 -5.95 13.65
CA TYR A 143 2.03 -4.63 13.78
C TYR A 143 3.01 -3.71 14.50
N GLY A 144 3.28 -2.55 13.91
CA GLY A 144 4.07 -1.54 14.59
C GLY A 144 4.47 -0.35 13.74
N PRO A 145 5.19 0.60 14.37
CA PRO A 145 5.68 1.78 13.68
C PRO A 145 6.72 1.41 12.63
N ILE A 146 6.63 2.11 11.51
CA ILE A 146 7.59 2.05 10.41
C ILE A 146 8.67 3.09 10.67
N TYR A 147 9.92 2.65 10.68
CA TYR A 147 11.06 3.54 10.81
C TYR A 147 11.64 3.88 9.43
N SER A 148 10.83 4.54 8.61
CA SER A 148 11.15 5.02 7.26
C SER A 148 10.05 5.94 6.72
N SER A 149 10.11 6.29 5.43
CA SER A 149 9.11 7.07 4.71
C SER A 149 8.36 6.23 3.67
N ILE A 150 7.05 6.38 3.65
CA ILE A 150 6.20 6.04 2.51
C ILE A 150 6.09 7.27 1.60
N GLN A 151 6.21 7.06 0.29
CA GLN A 151 6.11 8.11 -0.71
C GLN A 151 4.97 7.81 -1.67
N SER A 152 4.07 8.78 -1.81
CA SER A 152 3.05 8.82 -2.86
C SER A 152 3.58 9.61 -4.06
N HIS A 153 3.31 9.12 -5.26
CA HIS A 153 3.69 9.73 -6.51
C HIS A 153 2.45 9.92 -7.40
N GLN A 154 2.49 10.94 -8.24
CA GLN A 154 1.48 11.11 -9.28
C GLN A 154 1.78 10.17 -10.44
N CYS A 155 0.71 9.73 -11.12
CA CYS A 155 0.86 9.04 -12.38
C CYS A 155 1.37 10.01 -13.45
N ASP A 156 2.35 9.57 -14.24
CA ASP A 156 2.74 10.29 -15.44
C ASP A 156 1.56 10.25 -16.42
N THR A 157 1.04 11.44 -16.77
CA THR A 157 -0.05 11.63 -17.73
C THR A 157 0.42 11.54 -19.17
#